data_AF-A0A959RRL0-F1
#
_entry.id   AF-A0A959RRL0-F1
#
_cell.length_a   1.000
_cell.length_b   1.000
_cell.length_c   1.000
_cell.angle_alpha   90.00
_cell.angle_beta   90.00
_cell.angle_gamma   90.00
#
_symmetry.space_group_name_H-M   'P 1'
#
loop_
_entity.id
_entity.type
_entity.pdbx_description
1 polymer ?
#
loop_
_entity_poly.entity_id
_entity_poly.type
_entity_poly.pdbx_seq_one_letter_code
_entity_poly.pdbx_strand_id
1 'polypeptide(L)'
;MDNLKISLKAQPKTISSDSTNAWKECLKLIKQNVSNITYNTWFLPIKPYDLDKNTLRILVPNNFFIEWIEEHYNTLINRTIGQILGPEAKLVYIINEDEKEDPGLFDNPIVETKKISVKPVENTFETNISPRYTFDNFIKGESNQLARAAAIAISDNPGETSFNPLFIYGGVGLGKTHLIQAIGNNILNKFPSKKIIYLSADIFTTQFVEAIQSNNMGEFSSFYNDMDVLIID
;
A
#
# COMPACT_ATOMS: atom_id res chain seq x y z
N MET A 1 -20.46 -17.41 -3.68
CA MET A 1 -20.72 -17.20 -5.12
C MET A 1 -19.39 -16.83 -5.73
N ASP A 2 -18.85 -17.68 -6.59
CA ASP A 2 -17.51 -17.49 -7.13
C ASP A 2 -17.52 -16.42 -8.21
N ASN A 3 -16.74 -15.36 -7.99
CA ASN A 3 -16.53 -14.31 -8.99
C ASN A 3 -15.70 -14.91 -10.13
N LEU A 4 -16.30 -14.96 -11.32
CA LEU A 4 -15.69 -15.58 -12.50
C LEU A 4 -14.67 -14.62 -13.11
N LYS A 5 -13.38 -15.01 -13.05
CA LYS A 5 -12.30 -14.39 -13.83
C LYS A 5 -12.51 -14.74 -15.30
N ILE A 6 -12.72 -13.74 -16.15
CA ILE A 6 -12.75 -13.95 -17.60
C ILE A 6 -11.84 -12.90 -18.25
N SER A 7 -10.70 -13.34 -18.78
CA SER A 7 -9.86 -12.51 -19.66
C SER A 7 -10.53 -12.48 -21.04
N LEU A 8 -11.41 -11.51 -21.25
CA LEU A 8 -12.00 -11.22 -22.56
C LEU A 8 -11.32 -9.97 -23.10
N LYS A 9 -10.73 -10.10 -24.30
CA LYS A 9 -10.33 -8.97 -25.13
C LYS A 9 -11.46 -7.94 -25.12
N ALA A 10 -11.18 -6.74 -24.63
CA ALA A 10 -12.15 -5.66 -24.59
C ALA A 10 -12.55 -5.31 -26.04
N GLN A 11 -13.64 -5.89 -26.53
CA GLN A 11 -14.27 -5.38 -27.73
C GLN A 11 -14.96 -4.05 -27.38
N PRO A 12 -14.97 -3.06 -28.28
CA PRO A 12 -15.60 -1.77 -28.01
C PRO A 12 -17.12 -1.97 -28.02
N LYS A 13 -17.68 -2.32 -26.87
CA LYS A 13 -19.12 -2.36 -26.62
C LYS A 13 -19.53 -1.03 -26.00
N THR A 14 -20.58 -0.43 -26.53
CA THR A 14 -21.15 0.83 -26.03
C THR A 14 -21.51 0.68 -24.56
N ILE A 15 -20.91 1.51 -23.70
CA ILE A 15 -21.23 1.55 -22.26
C ILE A 15 -22.74 1.76 -22.11
N SER A 16 -23.45 0.82 -21.50
CA SER A 16 -24.88 0.95 -21.22
C SER A 16 -25.12 2.01 -20.13
N SER A 17 -26.18 2.82 -20.27
CA SER A 17 -26.61 3.76 -19.22
C SER A 17 -26.90 3.04 -17.90
N ASP A 18 -27.35 1.79 -17.98
CA ASP A 18 -27.79 1.00 -16.83
C ASP A 18 -26.60 0.48 -16.03
N SER A 19 -25.51 0.08 -16.69
CA SER A 19 -24.27 -0.33 -16.02
C SER A 19 -23.63 0.84 -15.27
N THR A 20 -23.71 2.04 -15.86
CA THR A 20 -23.20 3.27 -15.25
C THR A 20 -23.98 3.64 -13.99
N ASN A 21 -25.30 3.59 -14.04
CA ASN A 21 -26.16 3.89 -12.90
C ASN A 21 -26.00 2.85 -11.78
N ALA A 22 -25.98 1.55 -12.13
CA ALA A 22 -25.81 0.49 -11.14
C ALA A 22 -24.48 0.62 -10.39
N TRP A 23 -23.37 0.83 -11.11
CA TRP A 23 -22.06 0.98 -10.46
C TRP A 23 -21.96 2.27 -9.63
N LYS A 24 -22.59 3.36 -10.08
CA LYS A 24 -22.62 4.62 -9.31
C LYS A 24 -23.30 4.45 -7.95
N GLU A 25 -24.41 3.71 -7.89
CA GLU A 25 -25.06 3.37 -6.62
C GLU A 25 -24.19 2.40 -5.79
N CYS A 26 -23.49 1.46 -6.42
CA CYS A 26 -22.52 0.60 -5.71
C CYS A 26 -21.45 1.44 -5.02
N LEU A 27 -20.83 2.36 -5.75
CA LEU A 27 -19.80 3.25 -5.24
C LEU A 27 -20.29 4.12 -4.07
N LYS A 28 -21.54 4.58 -4.11
CA LYS A 28 -22.14 5.35 -3.02
C LYS A 28 -22.24 4.55 -1.72
N LEU A 29 -22.65 3.27 -1.80
CA LEU A 29 -22.71 2.38 -0.65
C LEU A 29 -21.32 1.98 -0.16
N ILE A 30 -20.41 1.65 -1.07
CA ILE A 30 -19.03 1.29 -0.73
C ILE A 30 -18.34 2.45 0.00
N LYS A 31 -18.49 3.69 -0.49
CA LYS A 31 -17.91 4.90 0.14
C LYS A 31 -18.33 5.09 1.59
N GLN A 32 -19.50 4.60 2.00
CA GLN A 32 -19.98 4.69 3.39
C GLN A 32 -19.37 3.61 4.29
N ASN A 33 -18.78 2.57 3.72
CA ASN A 33 -18.29 1.39 4.44
C ASN A 33 -16.76 1.24 4.42
N VAL A 34 -16.05 2.11 3.72
CA VAL A 34 -14.57 2.10 3.65
C VAL A 34 -14.00 3.49 3.93
N SER A 35 -12.71 3.54 4.28
CA SER A 35 -12.01 4.82 4.44
C SER A 35 -11.97 5.60 3.11
N ASN A 36 -11.83 6.92 3.17
CA ASN A 36 -11.75 7.74 1.96
C ASN A 36 -10.53 7.39 1.09
N ILE A 37 -9.40 7.01 1.72
CA ILE A 37 -8.20 6.53 1.03
C ILE A 37 -8.52 5.23 0.30
N THR A 38 -9.04 4.23 1.02
CA THR A 38 -9.47 2.95 0.43
C THR A 38 -10.40 3.15 -0.76
N TYR A 39 -11.40 4.02 -0.62
CA TYR A 39 -12.35 4.33 -1.70
C TYR A 39 -11.66 4.91 -2.93
N ASN A 40 -10.84 5.94 -2.75
CA ASN A 40 -10.15 6.64 -3.84
C ASN A 40 -9.12 5.73 -4.53
N THR A 41 -8.47 4.84 -3.78
CA THR A 41 -7.51 3.88 -4.31
C THR A 41 -8.18 2.79 -5.13
N TRP A 42 -9.11 2.05 -4.51
CA TRP A 42 -9.48 0.73 -5.00
C TRP A 42 -10.76 0.76 -5.81
N PHE A 43 -11.68 1.66 -5.48
CA PHE A 43 -13.02 1.65 -6.05
C PHE A 43 -13.23 2.75 -7.07
N LEU A 44 -12.65 3.93 -6.86
CA LEU A 44 -12.78 5.05 -7.78
C LEU A 44 -12.20 4.78 -9.18
N PRO A 45 -11.06 4.07 -9.35
CA PRO A 45 -10.51 3.77 -10.68
C PRO A 45 -11.33 2.74 -11.47
N ILE A 46 -12.21 1.99 -10.81
CA ILE A 46 -13.04 0.95 -11.44
C ILE A 46 -14.16 1.59 -12.25
N LYS A 47 -14.25 1.21 -13.52
CA LYS A 47 -15.25 1.76 -14.44
C LYS A 47 -16.32 0.72 -14.76
N PRO A 48 -17.59 1.11 -14.92
CA PRO A 48 -18.61 0.21 -15.43
C PRO A 48 -18.30 -0.14 -16.89
N TYR A 49 -18.47 -1.41 -17.27
CA TYR A 49 -18.28 -1.87 -18.64
C TYR A 49 -19.61 -2.21 -19.30
N ASP A 50 -20.30 -3.22 -18.75
CA ASP A 50 -21.54 -3.75 -19.31
C ASP A 50 -22.42 -4.28 -18.19
N LEU A 51 -23.73 -4.31 -18.41
CA LEU A 51 -24.69 -4.93 -17.51
C LEU A 51 -25.62 -5.81 -18.35
N ASP A 52 -25.51 -7.12 -18.15
CA ASP A 52 -26.34 -8.11 -18.84
C ASP A 52 -27.17 -8.87 -17.81
N LYS A 53 -28.49 -8.62 -17.82
CA LYS A 53 -29.46 -9.13 -16.84
C LYS A 53 -29.03 -8.79 -15.41
N ASN A 54 -28.41 -9.73 -14.71
CA ASN A 54 -27.93 -9.59 -13.33
C ASN A 54 -26.39 -9.68 -13.22
N THR A 55 -25.68 -9.68 -14.35
CA THR A 55 -24.21 -9.76 -14.36
C THR A 55 -23.64 -8.38 -14.69
N LEU A 56 -23.06 -7.74 -13.67
CA LEU A 56 -22.33 -6.49 -13.82
C LEU A 56 -20.88 -6.79 -14.20
N ARG A 57 -20.44 -6.23 -15.33
CA ARG A 57 -19.06 -6.28 -15.77
C ARG A 57 -18.39 -4.94 -15.49
N ILE A 58 -17.25 -4.98 -14.81
CA ILE A 58 -16.47 -3.78 -14.47
C ILE A 58 -15.07 -3.88 -15.07
N LEU A 59 -14.56 -2.74 -15.53
CA LEU A 59 -13.18 -2.54 -15.92
C LEU A 59 -12.35 -2.23 -14.69
N VAL A 60 -11.31 -3.04 -14.48
CA VAL A 60 -10.28 -2.83 -13.47
C VAL A 60 -8.94 -2.53 -14.15
N PRO A 61 -8.05 -1.75 -13.49
CA PRO A 61 -6.77 -1.39 -14.08
C PRO A 61 -5.88 -2.60 -14.41
N ASN A 62 -5.75 -3.54 -13.48
CA ASN A 62 -4.88 -4.72 -13.63
C ASN A 62 -5.35 -5.89 -12.76
N ASN A 63 -4.67 -7.05 -12.86
CA ASN A 63 -5.02 -8.24 -12.09
C ASN A 63 -4.82 -8.05 -10.57
N PHE A 64 -3.90 -7.19 -10.13
CA PHE A 64 -3.68 -6.92 -8.71
C PHE A 64 -4.89 -6.26 -8.03
N PHE A 65 -5.62 -5.37 -8.74
CA PHE A 65 -6.90 -4.85 -8.26
C PHE A 65 -7.90 -5.96 -7.96
N ILE A 66 -7.97 -6.97 -8.82
CA ILE A 66 -8.88 -8.10 -8.63
C ILE A 66 -8.51 -8.86 -7.36
N GLU A 67 -7.25 -9.26 -7.24
CA GLU A 67 -6.76 -10.05 -6.11
C GLU A 67 -6.97 -9.33 -4.78
N TRP A 68 -6.58 -8.06 -4.69
CA TRP A 68 -6.73 -7.30 -3.47
C TRP A 68 -8.19 -7.09 -3.06
N ILE A 69 -9.06 -6.78 -4.03
CA ILE A 69 -10.48 -6.56 -3.79
C ILE A 69 -11.17 -7.86 -3.35
N GLU A 70 -10.84 -8.98 -3.99
CA GLU A 70 -11.37 -10.28 -3.61
C GLU A 70 -10.92 -10.70 -2.20
N GLU A 71 -9.67 -10.46 -1.85
CA GLU A 71 -9.14 -10.83 -0.53
C GLU A 71 -9.73 -9.96 0.59
N HIS A 72 -9.82 -8.65 0.39
CA HIS A 72 -10.14 -7.70 1.47
C HIS A 72 -11.59 -7.20 1.46
N TYR A 73 -12.25 -7.18 0.30
CA TYR A 73 -13.53 -6.49 0.11
C TYR A 73 -14.61 -7.33 -0.57
N ASN A 74 -14.38 -8.62 -0.83
CA ASN A 74 -15.35 -9.51 -1.48
C ASN A 74 -16.73 -9.47 -0.81
N THR A 75 -16.77 -9.55 0.53
CA THR A 75 -18.04 -9.52 1.28
C THR A 75 -18.80 -8.21 1.06
N LEU A 76 -18.10 -7.08 1.07
CA LEU A 76 -18.70 -5.76 0.86
C LEU A 76 -19.23 -5.62 -0.56
N ILE A 77 -18.44 -6.02 -1.56
CA ILE A 77 -18.79 -5.92 -2.97
C ILE A 77 -20.00 -6.80 -3.30
N ASN A 78 -19.99 -8.07 -2.87
CA ASN A 78 -21.06 -9.01 -3.14
C ASN A 78 -22.37 -8.58 -2.48
N ARG A 79 -22.29 -8.08 -1.25
CA ARG A 79 -23.45 -7.50 -0.57
C ARG A 79 -24.01 -6.30 -1.33
N THR A 80 -23.14 -5.37 -1.73
CA THR A 80 -23.53 -4.13 -2.40
C THR A 80 -24.20 -4.41 -3.75
N ILE A 81 -23.60 -5.29 -4.55
CA ILE A 81 -24.13 -5.70 -5.84
C ILE A 81 -25.46 -6.44 -5.68
N GLY A 82 -25.55 -7.33 -4.68
CA GLY A 82 -26.79 -8.03 -4.35
C GLY A 82 -27.94 -7.10 -3.95
N GLN A 83 -27.63 -5.98 -3.29
CA GLN A 83 -28.63 -4.97 -2.92
C GLN A 83 -29.16 -4.17 -4.13
N ILE A 84 -28.33 -3.95 -5.14
CA ILE A 84 -28.68 -3.10 -6.30
C ILE A 84 -29.28 -3.92 -7.44
N LEU A 85 -28.72 -5.09 -7.74
CA LEU A 85 -29.12 -5.93 -8.88
C LEU A 85 -29.91 -7.18 -8.47
N GLY A 86 -30.07 -7.42 -7.16
CA GLY A 86 -30.83 -8.54 -6.62
C GLY A 86 -29.97 -9.74 -6.18
N PRO A 87 -30.58 -10.76 -5.56
CA PRO A 87 -29.85 -11.86 -4.91
C PRO A 87 -29.06 -12.76 -5.86
N GLU A 88 -29.42 -12.80 -7.15
CA GLU A 88 -28.74 -13.58 -8.20
C GLU A 88 -27.65 -12.77 -8.93
N ALA A 89 -27.25 -11.63 -8.37
CA ALA A 89 -26.30 -10.74 -9.02
C ALA A 89 -24.88 -11.30 -9.03
N LYS A 90 -24.18 -11.09 -10.15
CA LYS A 90 -22.82 -11.57 -10.40
C LYS A 90 -21.92 -10.41 -10.79
N LEU A 91 -20.68 -10.44 -10.29
CA LEU A 91 -19.62 -9.51 -10.68
C LEU A 91 -18.61 -10.21 -11.57
N VAL A 92 -18.22 -9.55 -12.66
CA VAL A 92 -17.14 -10.00 -13.55
C VAL A 92 -16.15 -8.85 -13.75
N TYR A 93 -14.87 -9.15 -13.56
CA TYR A 93 -13.77 -8.21 -13.78
C TYR A 93 -13.23 -8.33 -15.20
N ILE A 94 -12.95 -7.19 -15.82
CA ILE A 94 -12.31 -7.08 -17.14
C ILE A 94 -11.08 -6.20 -16.97
N ILE A 95 -9.93 -6.69 -17.39
CA ILE A 95 -8.67 -5.93 -17.35
C ILE A 95 -8.58 -5.05 -18.60
N ASN A 96 -8.14 -3.82 -18.43
CA ASN A 96 -7.90 -2.92 -19.56
C ASN A 96 -6.54 -3.23 -20.21
N GLU A 97 -6.53 -4.04 -21.28
CA GLU A 97 -5.29 -4.48 -21.98
C GLU A 97 -4.50 -3.34 -22.69
N ASP A 98 -5.04 -2.11 -22.75
CA ASP A 98 -4.33 -0.95 -23.31
C ASP A 98 -3.24 -0.41 -22.35
N GLU A 99 -3.26 -0.80 -21.08
CA GLU A 99 -2.12 -0.66 -20.17
C GLU A 99 -1.35 -1.99 -20.20
N LYS A 100 -0.37 -2.08 -21.11
CA LYS A 100 0.53 -3.22 -21.18
C LYS A 100 1.09 -3.52 -19.79
N GLU A 101 0.81 -4.71 -19.29
CA GLU A 101 1.67 -5.39 -18.33
C GLU A 101 3.09 -5.35 -18.92
N ASP A 102 4.03 -4.71 -18.24
CA ASP A 102 5.44 -4.96 -18.51
C ASP A 102 5.76 -6.32 -17.87
N PRO A 103 5.95 -7.41 -18.64
CA PRO A 103 6.14 -8.74 -18.10
C PRO A 103 7.61 -8.99 -17.69
N GLY A 104 8.39 -7.94 -17.43
CA GLY A 104 9.84 -8.02 -17.20
C GLY A 104 10.26 -7.76 -15.75
N LEU A 105 9.83 -8.58 -14.79
CA LEU A 105 10.28 -8.46 -13.37
C LEU A 105 11.29 -9.53 -12.92
N PHE A 106 11.76 -10.41 -13.81
CA PHE A 106 12.86 -11.33 -13.51
C PHE A 106 13.76 -11.49 -14.73
N ASP A 107 14.56 -10.47 -15.03
CA ASP A 107 15.91 -10.62 -15.56
C ASP A 107 16.57 -9.25 -15.57
N ASN A 108 17.69 -9.12 -14.85
CA ASN A 108 18.55 -7.95 -15.01
C ASN A 108 19.06 -7.88 -16.46
N PRO A 109 19.14 -6.67 -17.03
CA PRO A 109 20.39 -6.32 -17.70
C PRO A 109 20.91 -4.96 -17.26
N ILE A 110 22.20 -4.97 -16.94
CA ILE A 110 23.10 -3.82 -16.94
C ILE A 110 23.07 -3.17 -18.33
N VAL A 111 22.65 -1.90 -18.47
CA VAL A 111 23.08 -1.03 -19.58
C VAL A 111 23.14 0.46 -19.17
N GLU A 112 24.38 0.91 -18.98
CA GLU A 112 25.03 2.13 -19.48
C GLU A 112 24.44 3.53 -19.22
N THR A 113 25.08 4.19 -18.25
CA THR A 113 25.63 5.56 -18.30
C THR A 113 25.25 6.44 -19.49
N LYS A 114 24.35 7.40 -19.23
CA LYS A 114 24.44 8.74 -19.81
C LYS A 114 24.90 9.72 -18.73
N LYS A 115 26.13 10.19 -18.88
CA LYS A 115 26.72 11.29 -18.11
C LYS A 115 25.83 12.53 -18.24
N ILE A 116 25.09 12.84 -17.19
CA ILE A 116 24.60 14.19 -16.94
C ILE A 116 25.48 14.74 -15.84
N SER A 117 26.31 15.72 -16.20
CA SER A 117 27.12 16.49 -15.27
C SER A 117 26.19 17.33 -14.40
N VAL A 118 25.71 16.77 -13.30
CA VAL A 118 25.03 17.51 -12.25
C VAL A 118 26.04 17.76 -11.15
N LYS A 119 26.23 19.05 -10.81
CA LYS A 119 26.98 19.47 -9.61
C LYS A 119 26.46 18.69 -8.39
N PRO A 120 27.29 18.39 -7.38
CA PRO A 120 26.85 17.64 -6.22
C PRO A 120 25.85 18.50 -5.43
N VAL A 121 24.56 18.30 -5.71
CA VAL A 121 23.52 18.54 -4.72
C VAL A 121 23.59 17.31 -3.86
N GLU A 122 24.04 17.45 -2.62
CA GLU A 122 23.84 16.44 -1.60
C GLU A 122 22.33 16.20 -1.51
N ASN A 123 21.84 15.19 -2.24
CA ASN A 123 20.52 14.62 -2.06
C ASN A 123 20.53 14.00 -0.66
N THR A 124 20.33 14.83 0.36
CA THR A 124 20.19 14.40 1.74
C THR A 124 18.89 13.62 1.80
N PHE A 125 19.03 12.30 1.80
CA PHE A 125 17.93 11.37 2.05
C PHE A 125 17.27 11.74 3.39
N GLU A 126 16.01 12.18 3.34
CA GLU A 126 15.28 12.60 4.54
C GLU A 126 14.74 11.37 5.27
N THR A 127 15.24 11.15 6.49
CA THR A 127 14.88 9.99 7.31
C THR A 127 13.53 10.15 8.01
N ASN A 128 13.00 11.38 8.08
CA ASN A 128 11.83 11.78 8.87
C ASN A 128 11.90 11.45 10.37
N ILE A 129 13.09 11.14 10.89
CA ILE A 129 13.30 10.87 12.32
C ILE A 129 13.44 12.20 13.06
N SER A 130 12.65 12.38 14.13
CA SER A 130 12.73 13.57 14.96
C SER A 130 13.81 13.42 16.05
N PRO A 131 14.80 14.34 16.15
CA PRO A 131 15.88 14.23 17.14
C PRO A 131 15.44 14.26 18.61
N ARG A 132 14.20 14.69 18.89
CA ARG A 132 13.66 14.79 20.25
C ARG A 132 13.36 13.43 20.90
N TYR A 133 13.10 12.41 20.09
CA TYR A 133 12.70 11.09 20.58
C TYR A 133 13.91 10.18 20.72
N THR A 134 14.58 10.24 21.86
CA THR A 134 15.75 9.41 22.19
C THR A 134 15.45 8.46 23.34
N PHE A 135 16.25 7.41 23.50
CA PHE A 135 16.11 6.49 24.64
C PHE A 135 16.38 7.15 25.99
N ASP A 136 17.18 8.23 26.01
CA ASP A 136 17.49 9.01 27.20
C ASP A 136 16.27 9.80 27.69
N ASN A 137 15.48 10.34 26.75
CA ASN A 137 14.24 11.04 27.03
C ASN A 137 13.04 10.09 27.26
N PHE A 138 13.21 8.78 27.09
CA PHE A 138 12.16 7.80 27.29
C PHE A 138 12.17 7.26 28.72
N ILE A 139 11.19 7.69 29.52
CA ILE A 139 11.08 7.29 30.94
C ILE A 139 10.83 5.78 31.06
N LYS A 140 11.77 5.08 31.69
CA LYS A 140 11.67 3.65 31.97
C LYS A 140 10.71 3.40 33.14
N GLY A 141 9.81 2.45 32.98
CA GLY A 141 8.98 1.87 34.04
C GLY A 141 8.80 0.37 33.83
N GLU A 142 8.26 -0.34 34.83
CA GLU A 142 8.02 -1.78 34.71
C GLU A 142 7.13 -2.13 33.50
N SER A 143 6.11 -1.30 33.25
CA SER A 143 5.14 -1.50 32.16
C SER A 143 5.72 -1.36 30.75
N ASN A 144 6.86 -0.68 30.58
CA ASN A 144 7.51 -0.48 29.28
C ASN A 144 8.90 -1.11 29.18
N GLN A 145 9.34 -1.81 30.23
CA GLN A 145 10.69 -2.37 30.33
C GLN A 145 11.00 -3.34 29.20
N LEU A 146 10.06 -4.24 28.87
CA LEU A 146 10.24 -5.25 27.81
C LEU A 146 10.37 -4.59 26.43
N ALA A 147 9.43 -3.71 26.08
CA ALA A 147 9.45 -3.00 24.80
C ALA A 147 10.72 -2.16 24.65
N ARG A 148 11.14 -1.47 25.72
CA ARG A 148 12.38 -0.68 25.74
C ARG A 148 13.63 -1.55 25.58
N ALA A 149 13.69 -2.70 26.26
CA ALA A 149 14.82 -3.61 26.15
C ALA A 149 14.94 -4.20 24.72
N ALA A 150 13.83 -4.61 24.13
CA ALA A 150 13.78 -5.09 22.75
C ALA A 150 14.21 -3.99 21.76
N ALA A 151 13.67 -2.78 21.91
CA ALA A 151 14.02 -1.62 21.09
C ALA A 151 15.53 -1.31 21.13
N ILE A 152 16.14 -1.33 22.32
CA ILE A 152 17.59 -1.14 22.47
C ILE A 152 18.36 -2.26 21.75
N ALA A 153 18.00 -3.52 22.00
CA ALA A 153 18.69 -4.66 21.40
C ALA A 153 18.69 -4.62 19.85
N ILE A 154 17.55 -4.26 19.26
CA ILE A 154 17.42 -4.09 17.80
C ILE A 154 18.22 -2.90 17.31
N SER A 155 18.17 -1.75 18.01
CA SER A 155 18.91 -0.57 17.59
C SER A 155 20.43 -0.73 17.69
N ASP A 156 20.90 -1.63 18.56
CA ASP A 156 22.31 -1.96 18.72
C ASP A 156 22.81 -2.93 17.64
N ASN A 157 21.93 -3.81 17.14
CA ASN A 157 22.27 -4.83 16.13
C ASN A 157 21.14 -4.94 15.07
N PRO A 158 20.95 -3.90 14.23
CA PRO A 158 19.83 -3.83 13.29
C PRO A 158 19.88 -4.95 12.26
N GLY A 159 18.83 -5.77 12.20
CA GLY A 159 18.72 -6.91 11.29
C GLY A 159 19.34 -8.22 11.79
N GLU A 160 20.11 -8.20 12.88
CA GLU A 160 20.79 -9.40 13.41
C GLU A 160 20.04 -10.06 14.58
N THR A 161 19.13 -9.33 15.23
CA THR A 161 18.33 -9.88 16.32
C THR A 161 17.19 -10.75 15.81
N SER A 162 16.73 -11.70 16.64
CA SER A 162 15.52 -12.49 16.38
C SER A 162 14.21 -11.68 16.45
N PHE A 163 14.27 -10.39 16.79
CA PHE A 163 13.12 -9.51 16.93
C PHE A 163 12.83 -8.70 15.65
N ASN A 164 13.23 -9.20 14.48
CA ASN A 164 12.87 -8.62 13.18
C ASN A 164 11.76 -9.47 12.52
N PRO A 165 10.54 -8.94 12.33
CA PRO A 165 10.10 -7.57 12.62
C PRO A 165 9.79 -7.34 14.11
N LEU A 166 9.99 -6.09 14.57
CA LEU A 166 9.55 -5.64 15.89
C LEU A 166 8.15 -5.02 15.77
N PHE A 167 7.23 -5.51 16.58
CA PHE A 167 5.87 -4.97 16.63
C PHE A 167 5.56 -4.42 18.03
N ILE A 168 5.27 -3.12 18.12
CA ILE A 168 4.96 -2.43 19.39
C ILE A 168 3.49 -2.00 19.37
N TYR A 169 2.71 -2.45 20.36
CA TYR A 169 1.31 -2.07 20.51
C TYR A 169 1.01 -1.63 21.95
N GLY A 170 -0.09 -0.88 22.11
CA GLY A 170 -0.49 -0.32 23.40
C GLY A 170 -1.44 0.87 23.23
N GLY A 171 -2.05 1.31 24.34
CA GLY A 171 -2.95 2.45 24.37
C GLY A 171 -2.32 3.77 23.88
N VAL A 172 -3.17 4.79 23.74
CA VAL A 172 -2.76 6.15 23.37
C VAL A 172 -1.84 6.75 24.44
N GLY A 173 -0.83 7.52 24.03
CA GLY A 173 0.06 8.20 24.96
C GLY A 173 1.07 7.31 25.71
N LEU A 174 1.15 6.01 25.42
CA LEU A 174 2.10 5.10 26.09
C LEU A 174 3.52 5.12 25.49
N GLY A 175 3.82 6.06 24.59
CA GLY A 175 5.16 6.27 24.06
C GLY A 175 5.58 5.36 22.90
N LYS A 176 4.63 4.74 22.17
CA LYS A 176 4.91 3.91 20.98
C LYS A 176 5.76 4.66 19.94
N THR A 177 5.25 5.81 19.47
CA THR A 177 5.94 6.70 18.53
C THR A 177 7.31 7.14 19.04
N HIS A 178 7.42 7.48 20.33
CA HIS A 178 8.71 7.84 20.92
C HIS A 178 9.68 6.67 20.81
N LEU A 179 9.25 5.48 21.18
CA LEU A 179 10.11 4.31 21.26
C LEU A 179 10.61 3.88 19.87
N ILE A 180 9.75 3.84 18.85
CA ILE A 180 10.17 3.50 17.49
C ILE A 180 11.08 4.57 16.87
N GLN A 181 10.84 5.87 17.14
CA GLN A 181 11.75 6.92 16.67
C GLN A 181 13.09 6.92 17.44
N ALA A 182 13.09 6.50 18.71
CA ALA A 182 14.32 6.31 19.49
C ALA A 182 15.21 5.19 18.94
N ILE A 183 14.62 4.12 18.40
CA ILE A 183 15.34 3.09 17.64
C ILE A 183 16.06 3.76 16.46
N GLY A 184 15.32 4.52 15.64
CA GLY A 184 15.87 5.24 14.50
C GLY A 184 17.03 6.18 14.86
N ASN A 185 16.83 7.03 15.88
CA ASN A 185 17.88 7.95 16.36
C ASN A 185 19.13 7.19 16.83
N ASN A 186 18.97 6.10 17.59
CA ASN A 186 20.12 5.33 18.07
C ASN A 186 20.88 4.65 16.91
N ILE A 187 20.17 4.12 15.91
CA ILE A 187 20.81 3.53 14.74
C ILE A 187 21.53 4.60 13.91
N LEU A 188 20.92 5.77 13.66
CA LEU A 188 21.60 6.87 12.95
C LEU A 188 22.89 7.31 13.65
N ASN A 189 22.86 7.37 14.98
CA ASN A 189 24.05 7.75 15.77
C ASN A 189 25.16 6.69 15.71
N LYS A 190 24.81 5.40 15.73
CA LYS A 190 25.78 4.28 15.75
C LYS A 190 26.25 3.85 14.35
N PHE A 191 25.37 3.96 13.36
CA PHE A 191 25.58 3.48 11.99
C PHE A 191 25.24 4.60 10.98
N PRO A 192 26.06 5.65 10.87
CA PRO A 192 25.76 6.82 10.03
C PRO A 192 25.58 6.52 8.54
N SER A 193 26.07 5.36 8.08
CA SER A 193 25.94 4.92 6.68
C SER A 193 24.65 4.17 6.38
N LYS A 194 23.84 3.80 7.39
CA LYS A 194 22.59 3.06 7.17
C LYS A 194 21.48 3.97 6.68
N LYS A 195 20.72 3.51 5.68
CA LYS A 195 19.54 4.19 5.15
C LYS A 195 18.32 3.84 5.99
N ILE A 196 17.75 4.84 6.66
CA ILE A 196 16.63 4.66 7.60
C ILE A 196 15.48 5.57 7.23
N ILE A 197 14.28 5.02 7.09
CA ILE A 197 13.08 5.82 6.87
C ILE A 197 12.05 5.58 7.98
N TYR A 198 11.50 6.68 8.48
CA TYR A 198 10.32 6.71 9.33
C TYR A 198 9.13 7.29 8.56
N LEU A 199 7.97 6.65 8.64
CA LEU A 199 6.73 7.17 8.07
C LEU A 199 5.52 6.57 8.77
N SER A 200 4.37 7.24 8.66
CA SER A 200 3.12 6.65 9.11
C SER A 200 2.60 5.62 8.11
N ALA A 201 1.77 4.68 8.59
CA ALA A 201 1.04 3.75 7.74
C ALA A 201 0.18 4.47 6.68
N ASP A 202 -0.35 5.65 7.01
CA ASP A 202 -1.14 6.47 6.07
C ASP A 202 -0.28 6.99 4.90
N ILE A 203 0.94 7.47 5.18
CA ILE A 203 1.87 7.93 4.14
C ILE A 203 2.32 6.74 3.29
N PHE A 204 2.70 5.63 3.92
CA PHE A 204 3.09 4.42 3.21
C PHE A 204 1.98 3.94 2.28
N THR A 205 0.74 3.88 2.80
CA THR A 205 -0.44 3.51 2.01
C THR A 205 -0.65 4.50 0.87
N THR A 206 -0.56 5.81 1.11
CA THR A 206 -0.73 6.82 0.05
C THR A 206 0.30 6.64 -1.06
N GLN A 207 1.58 6.47 -0.72
CA GLN A 207 2.64 6.24 -1.71
C GLN A 207 2.45 4.93 -2.48
N PHE A 208 2.03 3.86 -1.80
CA PHE A 208 1.71 2.58 -2.43
C PHE A 208 0.58 2.73 -3.46
N VAL A 209 -0.44 3.50 -3.10
CA VAL A 209 -1.58 3.81 -3.97
C VAL A 209 -1.17 4.63 -5.18
N GLU A 210 -0.37 5.67 -4.97
CA GLU A 210 0.15 6.51 -6.06
C GLU A 210 1.01 5.70 -7.03
N ALA A 211 1.83 4.78 -6.50
CA ALA A 211 2.65 3.88 -7.30
C ALA A 211 1.80 2.93 -8.16
N ILE A 212 0.68 2.43 -7.61
CA ILE A 212 -0.28 1.63 -8.37
C ILE A 212 -0.94 2.46 -9.47
N GLN A 213 -1.43 3.66 -9.13
CA GLN A 213 -2.15 4.53 -10.08
C GLN A 213 -1.25 5.05 -11.21
N SER A 214 0.03 5.23 -10.93
CA SER A 214 1.01 5.76 -11.89
C SER A 214 1.76 4.65 -12.65
N ASN A 215 1.42 3.37 -12.43
CA ASN A 215 2.13 2.21 -12.95
C ASN A 215 3.65 2.20 -12.62
N ASN A 216 4.01 2.74 -11.45
CA ASN A 216 5.39 2.93 -10.98
C ASN A 216 5.73 1.99 -9.80
N MET A 217 5.09 0.82 -9.72
CA MET A 217 5.28 -0.13 -8.61
C MET A 217 6.73 -0.62 -8.48
N GLY A 218 7.47 -0.68 -9.60
CA GLY A 218 8.89 -1.03 -9.60
C GLY A 218 9.75 -0.03 -8.83
N GLU A 219 9.52 1.26 -9.00
CA GLU A 219 10.24 2.33 -8.29
C GLU A 219 9.90 2.33 -6.80
N PHE A 220 8.62 2.19 -6.47
CA PHE A 220 8.16 2.05 -5.08
C PHE A 220 8.86 0.87 -4.38
N SER A 221 8.85 -0.31 -5.01
CA SER A 221 9.49 -1.51 -4.45
C SER A 221 11.01 -1.32 -4.30
N SER A 222 11.67 -0.78 -5.32
CA SER A 222 13.11 -0.50 -5.29
C SER A 222 13.49 0.46 -4.16
N PHE A 223 12.73 1.54 -3.99
CA PHE A 223 12.96 2.52 -2.94
C PHE A 223 12.92 1.90 -1.53
N TYR A 224 11.87 1.14 -1.20
CA TYR A 224 11.74 0.53 0.12
C TYR A 224 12.71 -0.64 0.35
N ASN A 225 13.07 -1.40 -0.70
CA ASN A 225 14.07 -2.47 -0.61
C ASN A 225 15.51 -1.96 -0.46
N ASP A 226 15.79 -0.72 -0.88
CA ASP A 226 17.09 -0.07 -0.69
C ASP A 226 17.32 0.41 0.75
N MET A 227 16.29 0.37 1.61
CA MET A 227 16.40 0.80 3.02
C MET A 227 17.03 -0.28 3.90
N ASP A 228 17.99 0.10 4.74
CA ASP A 228 18.51 -0.77 5.80
C ASP A 228 17.48 -0.97 6.92
N VAL A 229 16.68 0.06 7.20
CA VAL A 229 15.69 0.08 8.29
C VAL A 229 14.44 0.83 7.85
N LEU A 230 13.30 0.15 7.93
CA LEU A 230 11.96 0.69 7.67
C LEU A 230 11.18 0.74 8.99
N ILE A 231 10.74 1.94 9.38
CA ILE A 231 9.93 2.16 10.59
C ILE A 231 8.56 2.71 10.18
N ILE A 232 7.51 1.96 10.49
CA ILE A 232 6.12 2.34 10.20
C ILE A 232 5.38 2.58 11.53
N ASP A 233 4.75 3.76 11.67
CA ASP A 233 3.89 4.14 12.81
C ASP A 233 2.40 4.08 12.44
#